data_AF-E3L0S5-F1
#
_entry.id   AF-E3L0S5-F1
#
_cell.length_a   1.000
_cell.length_b   1.000
_cell.length_c   1.000
_cell.angle_alpha   90.00
_cell.angle_beta   90.00
_cell.angle_gamma   90.00
#
_symmetry.space_group_name_H-M   'P 1'
#
loop_
_entity.id
_entity.type
_entity.pdbx_description
1 polymer ?
#
loop_
_entity_poly.entity_id
_entity_poly.type
_entity_poly.pdbx_seq_one_letter_code
_entity_poly.pdbx_strand_id
1 'polypeptide(L)'
;MTTIDQRQKRQTYWDSGRMSPALQRARLPFRAKNLMMGAGILTFTFGVYMYSIAAVKQDDFSDIPAPSLEKIQQINRENEQRIQEEQAALRTASDLLVSTRPASSLPPIGLLGSTASWLRGRNSSSEIIPGAPPVDRIGKIDDRQVVQQDRKLV
;
A
#
# COMPACT_ATOMS: atom_id res chain seq x y z
N MET A 1 -58.50 -10.64 13.44
CA MET A 1 -57.33 -9.86 12.98
C MET A 1 -56.86 -8.99 14.13
N THR A 2 -55.78 -9.37 14.81
CA THR A 2 -55.18 -8.58 15.89
C THR A 2 -54.36 -7.45 15.28
N THR A 3 -54.76 -6.21 15.52
CA THR A 3 -54.03 -5.02 15.07
C THR A 3 -52.82 -4.81 15.98
N ILE A 4 -51.61 -4.88 15.40
CA ILE A 4 -50.37 -4.63 16.12
C ILE A 4 -50.31 -3.15 16.54
N ASP A 5 -50.06 -2.89 17.83
CA ASP A 5 -49.97 -1.54 18.42
C ASP A 5 -48.85 -0.71 17.76
N GLN A 6 -49.08 0.60 17.61
CA GLN A 6 -48.14 1.54 16.97
C GLN A 6 -46.79 1.58 17.70
N ARG A 7 -46.78 1.37 19.02
CA ARG A 7 -45.54 1.29 19.80
C ARG A 7 -44.71 0.05 19.44
N GLN A 8 -45.35 -1.10 19.25
CA GLN A 8 -44.68 -2.34 18.84
C GLN A 8 -44.08 -2.23 17.43
N LYS A 9 -44.76 -1.54 16.51
CA LYS A 9 -44.21 -1.23 15.18
C LYS A 9 -42.94 -0.36 15.25
N ARG A 10 -42.92 0.65 16.12
CA ARG A 10 -41.77 1.54 16.31
C ARG A 10 -40.54 0.83 16.89
N GLN A 11 -40.75 -0.14 17.79
CA GLN A 11 -39.68 -0.99 18.33
C GLN A 11 -39.03 -1.89 17.26
N THR A 12 -39.70 -2.14 16.13
CA THR A 12 -39.14 -2.94 15.03
C THR A 12 -38.17 -2.14 14.15
N TYR A 13 -38.13 -0.80 14.26
CA TYR A 13 -37.32 0.06 13.38
C TYR A 13 -35.90 0.28 13.89
N TRP A 14 -35.71 0.40 15.21
CA TRP A 14 -34.42 0.63 15.85
C TRP A 14 -34.23 -0.37 17.01
N ASP A 15 -33.08 -1.02 17.05
CA ASP A 15 -32.64 -1.84 18.17
C ASP A 15 -31.21 -1.42 18.49
N SER A 16 -30.93 -1.12 19.75
CA SER A 16 -29.67 -0.49 20.20
C SER A 16 -28.46 -1.39 19.90
N GLY A 17 -27.80 -1.14 18.77
CA GLY A 17 -26.61 -1.86 18.34
C GLY A 17 -26.87 -3.16 17.54
N ARG A 18 -28.14 -3.52 17.32
CA ARG A 18 -28.50 -4.71 16.53
C ARG A 18 -29.30 -4.33 15.29
N MET A 19 -29.18 -5.19 14.30
CA MET A 19 -29.84 -4.99 13.02
C MET A 19 -31.36 -5.23 13.16
N SER A 20 -32.17 -4.27 12.70
CA SER A 20 -33.62 -4.33 12.86
C SER A 20 -34.26 -5.53 12.14
N PRO A 21 -35.36 -6.12 12.66
CA PRO A 21 -36.02 -7.27 12.04
C PRO A 21 -36.55 -7.01 10.62
N ALA A 22 -36.82 -5.75 10.28
CA ALA A 22 -37.18 -5.34 8.92
C ALA A 22 -35.99 -5.47 7.97
N LEU A 23 -34.81 -4.99 8.38
CA LEU A 23 -33.62 -5.01 7.56
C LEU A 23 -33.07 -6.44 7.39
N GLN A 24 -33.21 -7.31 8.40
CA GLN A 24 -32.79 -8.71 8.29
C GLN A 24 -33.56 -9.44 7.18
N ARG A 25 -34.90 -9.25 7.13
CA ARG A 25 -35.76 -9.82 6.08
C ARG A 25 -35.39 -9.30 4.69
N ALA A 26 -35.06 -8.02 4.57
CA ALA A 26 -34.63 -7.44 3.31
C ALA A 26 -33.34 -8.08 2.76
N ARG A 27 -32.45 -8.60 3.63
CA ARG A 27 -31.18 -9.25 3.21
C ARG A 27 -31.29 -10.76 3.02
N LEU A 28 -32.31 -11.43 3.58
CA LEU A 28 -32.55 -12.86 3.40
C LEU A 28 -32.37 -13.36 1.95
N PRO A 29 -32.98 -12.72 0.92
CA PRO A 29 -32.89 -13.25 -0.44
C PRO A 29 -31.48 -13.14 -1.07
N PHE A 30 -30.64 -12.23 -0.59
CA PHE A 30 -29.30 -12.01 -1.16
C PHE A 30 -28.23 -12.89 -0.51
N ARG A 31 -28.48 -13.42 0.70
CA ARG A 31 -27.51 -14.26 1.41
C ARG A 31 -27.16 -15.51 0.61
N ALA A 32 -28.16 -16.24 0.13
CA ALA A 32 -27.94 -17.45 -0.66
C ALA A 32 -27.27 -17.15 -2.01
N LYS A 33 -27.73 -16.10 -2.71
CA LYS A 33 -27.20 -15.70 -4.02
C LYS A 33 -25.75 -15.24 -3.94
N ASN A 34 -25.42 -14.41 -2.95
CA ASN A 34 -24.06 -13.91 -2.74
C ASN A 34 -23.12 -15.02 -2.27
N LEU A 35 -23.61 -15.95 -1.42
CA LEU A 35 -22.83 -17.11 -1.00
C LEU A 35 -22.51 -18.02 -2.20
N MET A 36 -23.50 -18.31 -3.04
CA MET A 36 -23.33 -19.11 -4.26
C MET A 36 -22.32 -18.45 -5.21
N MET A 37 -22.46 -17.14 -5.45
CA MET A 37 -21.53 -16.39 -6.29
C MET A 37 -20.11 -16.42 -5.72
N GLY A 38 -19.96 -16.14 -4.42
CA GLY A 38 -18.67 -16.18 -3.74
C GLY A 38 -18.02 -17.57 -3.77
N ALA A 39 -18.81 -18.62 -3.54
CA ALA A 39 -18.35 -20.00 -3.63
C ALA A 39 -17.94 -20.40 -5.05
N GLY A 40 -18.67 -19.93 -6.08
CA GLY A 40 -18.32 -20.15 -7.48
C GLY A 40 -16.99 -19.52 -7.84
N ILE A 41 -16.77 -18.25 -7.45
CA ILE A 41 -15.50 -17.56 -7.68
C ILE A 41 -14.36 -18.27 -6.94
N LEU A 42 -14.55 -18.60 -5.66
CA LEU A 42 -13.55 -19.28 -4.85
C LEU A 42 -13.17 -20.64 -5.45
N THR A 43 -14.17 -21.44 -5.84
CA THR A 43 -13.95 -22.75 -6.46
C THR A 43 -13.20 -22.62 -7.78
N PHE A 44 -13.56 -21.64 -8.61
CA PHE A 44 -12.88 -21.38 -9.88
C PHE A 44 -11.42 -20.99 -9.67
N THR A 45 -11.15 -19.98 -8.83
CA THR A 45 -9.78 -19.51 -8.58
C THR A 45 -8.93 -20.61 -7.92
N PHE A 46 -9.48 -21.34 -6.96
CA PHE A 46 -8.80 -22.46 -6.32
C PHE A 46 -8.51 -23.60 -7.29
N GLY A 47 -9.44 -23.89 -8.21
CA GLY A 47 -9.25 -24.87 -9.28
C GLY A 47 -8.10 -24.50 -10.21
N VAL A 48 -8.04 -23.23 -10.64
CA VAL A 48 -6.92 -22.72 -11.46
C VAL A 48 -5.59 -22.82 -10.69
N TYR A 49 -5.58 -22.44 -9.40
CA TYR A 49 -4.39 -22.55 -8.56
C TYR A 49 -3.90 -23.99 -8.43
N MET A 50 -4.78 -24.92 -8.07
CA MET A 50 -4.43 -26.33 -7.95
C MET A 50 -4.00 -26.94 -9.29
N TYR A 51 -4.67 -26.57 -10.39
CA TYR A 51 -4.25 -26.97 -11.73
C TYR A 51 -2.83 -26.47 -12.04
N SER A 52 -2.50 -25.23 -11.69
CA SER A 52 -1.17 -24.68 -11.95
C SER A 52 -0.06 -25.50 -11.29
N ILE A 53 -0.27 -25.97 -10.05
CA ILE A 53 0.71 -26.82 -9.35
C ILE A 53 0.81 -28.20 -10.01
N ALA A 54 -0.33 -28.80 -10.38
CA ALA A 54 -0.37 -30.13 -10.99
C ALA A 54 0.18 -30.15 -12.43
N ALA A 55 -0.03 -29.08 -13.18
CA ALA A 55 0.39 -28.93 -14.57
C ALA A 55 1.90 -28.64 -14.69
N VAL A 56 2.49 -28.01 -13.68
CA VAL A 56 3.94 -27.80 -13.63
C VAL A 56 4.61 -29.12 -13.26
N LYS A 57 4.95 -29.90 -14.28
CA LYS A 57 5.86 -31.04 -14.12
C LYS A 57 7.24 -30.50 -13.78
N GLN A 58 7.84 -31.01 -12.72
CA GLN A 58 9.24 -30.76 -12.41
C GLN A 58 10.08 -31.42 -13.51
N ASP A 59 11.00 -30.66 -14.08
CA ASP A 59 11.89 -31.13 -15.14
C ASP A 59 12.87 -32.18 -14.60
N ASP A 60 13.26 -33.15 -15.44
CA ASP A 60 14.19 -34.21 -15.04
C ASP A 60 15.62 -33.74 -15.24
N PHE A 61 16.25 -33.24 -14.17
CA PHE A 61 17.64 -32.76 -14.21
C PHE A 61 18.68 -33.88 -14.11
N SER A 62 18.34 -35.11 -14.50
CA SER A 62 19.25 -36.26 -14.41
C SER A 62 20.42 -36.20 -15.38
N ASP A 63 20.31 -35.42 -16.46
CA ASP A 63 21.37 -35.19 -17.45
C ASP A 63 22.36 -34.09 -17.05
N ILE A 64 22.01 -33.26 -16.06
CA ILE A 64 22.86 -32.18 -15.56
C ILE A 64 23.71 -32.68 -14.38
N PRO A 65 25.05 -32.75 -14.53
CA PRO A 65 25.90 -33.10 -13.40
C PRO A 65 25.82 -32.03 -12.32
N ALA A 66 25.40 -32.42 -11.12
CA ALA A 66 25.34 -31.52 -9.98
C ALA A 66 26.75 -30.98 -9.66
N PRO A 67 26.92 -29.66 -9.46
CA PRO A 67 28.21 -29.10 -9.07
C PRO A 67 28.61 -29.62 -7.68
N SER A 68 29.90 -29.92 -7.49
CA SER A 68 30.42 -30.29 -6.18
C SER A 68 30.25 -29.15 -5.17
N LEU A 69 30.09 -29.48 -3.90
CA LEU A 69 29.97 -28.49 -2.82
C LEU A 69 31.15 -27.51 -2.80
N GLU A 70 32.35 -27.99 -3.11
CA GLU A 70 33.55 -27.16 -3.20
C GLU A 70 33.43 -26.12 -4.33
N LYS A 71 32.91 -26.52 -5.49
CA LYS A 71 32.70 -25.62 -6.62
C LYS A 71 31.62 -24.59 -6.33
N ILE A 72 30.55 -24.98 -5.63
CA ILE A 72 29.51 -24.04 -5.16
C ILE A 72 30.12 -23.01 -4.20
N GLN A 73 30.96 -23.45 -3.25
CA GLN A 73 31.62 -22.56 -2.30
C GLN A 73 32.65 -21.64 -2.97
N GLN A 74 33.32 -22.10 -4.03
CA GLN A 74 34.22 -21.26 -4.83
C GLN A 74 33.42 -20.17 -5.56
N ILE A 75 32.33 -20.54 -6.23
CA ILE A 75 31.46 -19.61 -6.95
C ILE A 75 30.90 -18.55 -5.99
N ASN A 76 30.43 -18.94 -4.80
CA ASN A 76 29.91 -17.99 -3.81
C ASN A 76 30.99 -17.00 -3.34
N ARG A 77 32.20 -17.49 -3.05
CA ARG A 77 33.33 -16.63 -2.67
C ARG A 77 33.74 -15.66 -3.79
N GLU A 78 33.79 -16.15 -5.02
CA GLU A 78 34.12 -15.33 -6.18
C GLU A 78 33.05 -14.24 -6.42
N ASN A 79 31.77 -14.58 -6.29
CA ASN A 79 30.67 -13.62 -6.42
C ASN A 79 30.72 -12.53 -5.32
N GLU A 80 31.02 -12.91 -4.08
CA GLU A 80 31.20 -11.96 -2.98
C GLU A 80 32.36 -10.98 -3.24
N GLN A 81 33.48 -11.47 -3.79
CA GLN A 81 34.61 -10.64 -4.17
C GLN A 81 34.25 -9.68 -5.31
N ARG A 82 33.60 -10.17 -6.37
CA ARG A 82 33.15 -9.34 -7.51
C ARG A 82 32.20 -8.22 -7.05
N ILE A 83 31.25 -8.53 -6.16
CA ILE A 83 30.34 -7.52 -5.59
C ILE A 83 31.11 -6.49 -4.76
N GLN A 84 32.11 -6.91 -3.98
CA GLN A 84 32.95 -5.99 -3.20
C GLN A 84 33.78 -5.08 -4.10
N GLU A 85 34.37 -5.61 -5.17
CA GLU A 85 35.12 -4.84 -6.16
C GLU A 85 34.24 -3.85 -6.89
N GLU A 86 33.04 -4.25 -7.31
CA GLU A 86 32.07 -3.36 -7.93
C GLU A 86 31.64 -2.25 -6.95
N GLN A 87 31.38 -2.58 -5.69
CA GLN A 87 31.10 -1.58 -4.66
C GLN A 87 32.29 -0.66 -4.41
N ALA A 88 33.52 -1.18 -4.40
CA ALA A 88 34.73 -0.38 -4.24
C ALA A 88 34.98 0.52 -5.45
N ALA A 89 34.70 0.04 -6.67
CA ALA A 89 34.78 0.82 -7.90
C ALA A 89 33.72 1.92 -7.93
N LEU A 90 32.48 1.63 -7.52
CA LEU A 90 31.41 2.61 -7.36
C LEU A 90 31.77 3.65 -6.29
N ARG A 91 32.34 3.23 -5.15
CA ARG A 91 32.84 4.13 -4.09
C ARG A 91 33.97 5.02 -4.62
N THR A 92 34.95 4.44 -5.31
CA THR A 92 36.08 5.18 -5.90
C THR A 92 35.59 6.18 -6.96
N ALA A 93 34.68 5.77 -7.84
CA ALA A 93 34.05 6.65 -8.81
C ALA A 93 33.25 7.79 -8.15
N SER A 94 32.57 7.50 -7.03
CA SER A 94 31.87 8.50 -6.23
C SER A 94 32.83 9.49 -5.58
N ASP A 95 33.96 9.02 -5.03
CA ASP A 95 34.98 9.88 -4.41
C ASP A 95 35.67 10.80 -5.43
N LEU A 96 35.92 10.31 -6.65
CA LEU A 96 36.45 11.13 -7.75
C LEU A 96 35.46 12.21 -8.22
N LEU A 97 34.15 11.91 -8.18
CA LEU A 97 33.09 12.89 -8.48
C LEU A 97 32.92 13.93 -7.35
N VAL A 98 33.12 13.55 -6.09
CA VAL A 98 33.04 14.46 -4.94
C VAL A 98 34.23 15.41 -4.88
N SER A 99 35.42 14.98 -5.28
CA SER A 99 36.65 15.79 -5.22
C SER A 99 36.69 16.98 -6.20
N THR A 100 35.79 17.06 -7.19
CA THR A 100 35.83 18.10 -8.24
C THR A 100 34.75 19.18 -8.07
N ARG A 101 33.92 19.13 -7.01
CA ARG A 101 32.82 20.09 -6.85
C ARG A 101 33.05 21.02 -5.66
N PRO A 102 33.32 22.33 -5.85
CA PRO A 102 33.28 23.28 -4.73
C PRO A 102 31.87 23.24 -4.14
N ALA A 103 31.80 23.14 -2.81
CA ALA A 103 30.57 22.99 -2.06
C ALA A 103 29.63 24.19 -2.28
N SER A 104 28.70 24.07 -3.21
CA SER A 104 27.47 24.86 -3.18
C SER A 104 26.46 24.12 -2.33
N SER A 105 26.12 24.68 -1.17
CA SER A 105 25.09 24.17 -0.28
C SER A 105 23.74 24.25 -0.99
N LEU A 106 23.32 23.15 -1.61
CA LEU A 106 21.94 22.98 -2.05
C LEU A 106 21.16 22.26 -0.95
N PRO A 107 19.93 22.67 -0.65
CA PRO A 107 19.07 21.95 0.28
C PRO A 107 18.84 20.52 -0.26
N PRO A 108 18.64 19.52 0.62
CA PRO A 108 18.50 18.13 0.20
C PRO A 108 17.24 17.96 -0.65
N ILE A 109 17.42 17.96 -1.98
CA ILE A 109 16.42 17.47 -2.92
C ILE A 109 16.50 15.95 -2.84
N GLY A 110 15.79 15.37 -1.88
CA GLY A 110 15.65 13.94 -1.71
C GLY A 110 14.40 13.42 -2.42
N LEU A 111 14.58 12.54 -3.41
CA LEU A 111 13.54 11.62 -3.94
C LEU A 111 13.08 10.58 -2.91
N LEU A 112 13.57 10.66 -1.67
CA LEU A 112 13.21 9.85 -0.50
C LEU A 112 12.65 10.69 0.66
N GLY A 113 12.28 11.95 0.41
CA GLY A 113 11.69 12.85 1.40
C GLY A 113 10.17 12.74 1.55
N SER A 114 9.56 11.54 1.53
CA SER A 114 8.12 11.38 1.86
C SER A 114 7.67 9.93 2.09
N THR A 115 8.50 9.03 2.64
CA THR A 115 8.00 7.68 2.99
C THR A 115 7.28 7.64 4.34
N ALA A 116 7.29 8.75 5.11
CA ALA A 116 6.63 8.87 6.41
C ALA A 116 5.29 9.64 6.38
N SER A 117 4.70 9.87 5.20
CA SER A 117 3.42 10.59 5.08
C SER A 117 2.20 9.75 5.50
N TRP A 118 2.29 8.42 5.46
CA TRP A 118 1.17 7.54 5.86
C TRP A 118 0.88 7.53 7.38
N LEU A 119 1.80 8.05 8.21
CA LEU A 119 1.63 8.23 9.66
C LEU A 119 1.14 9.64 10.04
N ARG A 120 0.96 10.54 9.07
CA ARG A 120 0.65 11.94 9.33
C ARG A 120 -0.87 12.13 9.34
N GLY A 121 -1.39 12.61 10.47
CA GLY A 121 -2.83 12.75 10.75
C GLY A 121 -3.60 13.59 9.73
N ARG A 122 -4.93 13.40 9.76
CA ARG A 122 -6.00 13.85 8.85
C ARG A 122 -6.07 15.36 8.53
N ASN A 123 -5.12 16.16 8.97
CA ASN A 123 -5.15 17.63 8.95
C ASN A 123 -3.79 18.32 8.77
N SER A 124 -2.73 17.62 8.32
CA SER A 124 -1.49 18.31 7.94
C SER A 124 -1.69 19.17 6.68
N SER A 125 -1.18 20.40 6.67
CA SER A 125 -1.03 21.19 5.43
C SER A 125 0.13 20.59 4.64
N SER A 126 -0.10 20.31 3.36
CA SER A 126 0.92 19.92 2.40
C SER A 126 1.38 21.18 1.67
N GLU A 127 2.37 21.83 2.28
CA GLU A 127 3.05 22.97 1.67
C GLU A 127 4.22 22.43 0.86
N ILE A 128 4.05 22.41 -0.47
CA ILE A 128 5.10 21.97 -1.40
C ILE A 128 6.22 23.02 -1.47
N ILE A 129 5.87 24.29 -1.25
CA ILE A 129 6.78 25.43 -1.24
C ILE A 129 6.44 26.29 -0.02
N PRO A 130 7.44 26.78 0.75
CA PRO A 130 7.20 27.64 1.90
C PRO A 130 6.39 28.88 1.53
N GLY A 131 5.29 29.12 2.25
CA GLY A 131 4.42 30.29 2.03
C GLY A 131 3.42 30.15 0.89
N ALA A 132 3.40 29.01 0.17
CA ALA A 132 2.35 28.72 -0.79
C ALA A 132 1.12 28.09 -0.10
N PRO A 133 -0.11 28.42 -0.52
CA PRO A 133 -1.30 27.81 0.04
C PRO A 133 -1.34 26.29 -0.24
N PRO A 134 -1.87 25.48 0.70
CA PRO A 134 -1.87 24.02 0.56
C PRO A 134 -2.76 23.58 -0.61
N VAL A 135 -2.17 22.88 -1.58
CA VAL A 135 -2.84 22.48 -2.83
C VAL A 135 -3.84 21.34 -2.66
N ASP A 136 -3.73 20.54 -1.60
CA ASP A 136 -4.57 19.35 -1.40
C ASP A 136 -5.97 19.63 -0.80
N ARG A 137 -6.26 20.92 -0.51
CA ARG A 137 -7.53 21.36 0.11
C ARG A 137 -8.48 22.06 -0.86
N ILE A 138 -8.05 22.30 -2.09
CA ILE A 138 -8.85 23.01 -3.11
C ILE A 138 -10.18 22.28 -3.34
N GLY A 139 -11.29 22.97 -3.03
CA GLY A 139 -12.66 22.46 -3.22
C GLY A 139 -13.24 21.63 -2.08
N LYS A 140 -12.55 21.50 -0.93
CA LYS A 140 -13.08 20.81 0.27
C LYS A 140 -13.79 21.80 1.21
N ILE A 141 -14.79 21.32 1.93
CA ILE A 141 -15.64 22.13 2.84
C ILE A 141 -14.83 22.78 3.98
N ASP A 142 -13.69 22.20 4.35
CA ASP A 142 -12.78 22.74 5.39
C ASP A 142 -11.70 23.72 4.84
N ASP A 143 -11.82 24.16 3.58
CA ASP A 143 -10.90 25.13 2.95
C ASP A 143 -11.11 26.55 3.52
N ARG A 144 -10.66 26.77 4.76
CA ARG A 144 -10.53 28.11 5.34
C ARG A 144 -9.23 28.74 4.86
N GLN A 145 -9.31 29.53 3.80
CA GLN A 145 -8.25 30.42 3.34
C GLN A 145 -7.89 31.39 4.49
N VAL A 146 -6.79 31.14 5.20
CA VAL A 146 -6.27 32.07 6.22
C VAL A 146 -5.64 33.25 5.47
N VAL A 147 -6.47 34.25 5.15
CA VAL A 147 -5.99 35.55 4.68
C VAL A 147 -5.36 36.25 5.89
N GLN A 148 -4.09 35.98 6.14
CA GLN A 148 -3.29 36.70 7.12
C GLN A 148 -2.94 38.06 6.51
N GLN A 149 -3.79 39.04 6.80
CA GLN A 149 -3.59 40.43 6.43
C GLN A 149 -2.45 40.98 7.30
N ASP A 150 -1.22 40.87 6.83
CA ASP A 150 -0.06 41.55 7.41
C ASP A 150 -0.21 43.06 7.20
N ARG A 151 -1.01 43.70 8.06
CA ARG A 151 -0.95 45.16 8.24
C ARG A 151 0.26 45.47 9.13
N LYS A 152 1.42 45.63 8.50
CA LYS A 152 2.51 46.38 9.09
C LYS A 152 2.13 47.86 9.13
N LEU A 153 2.25 48.40 10.34
CA LEU A 153 2.17 49.79 10.72
C LEU A 153 3.10 50.67 9.85
N VAL A 154 2.53 51.71 9.23
CA VAL A 154 3.00 53.11 9.26
C VAL A 154 1.77 53.99 9.14
#